data_AF-A0A6J8BIA6-F1
#
_entry.id   AF-A0A6J8BIA6-F1
#
_cell.length_a   1.000
_cell.length_b   1.000
_cell.length_c   1.000
_cell.angle_alpha   90.00
_cell.angle_beta   90.00
_cell.angle_gamma   90.00
#
_symmetry.space_group_name_H-M   'P 1'
#
loop_
_entity.id
_entity.type
_entity.pdbx_description
1 polymer ?
#
loop_
_entity_poly.entity_id
_entity_poly.type
_entity_poly.pdbx_seq_one_letter_code
_entity_poly.pdbx_strand_id
1 'polypeptide(L)'
;MCNKCCDKVHLKFKNAKDHKIVDIKDIGMYTQEMDFTNIKCQEHTGQNCCLFCDSCDQLICPLCISKTHNGHGLIEISKSYEIKLDKLKEAQIKVKSNLKKLKKHDVIIKDVQKFEEKQYRDTKEKIQAQNKALKRTVDHFTERMEKELKHKISLHQNSTEKEQSTTNQLKKVNDKISTIEDTIKTKDASKVFIYSNELEQSISEEIELPELNINHIPIFCKGGITLEAFGSLQD
;
A
#
# COMPACT_ATOMS: atom_id res chain seq x y z
N MET A 1 -46.22 31.38 23.36
CA MET A 1 -47.66 31.39 23.68
C MET A 1 -47.81 31.49 25.20
N CYS A 2 -48.64 32.41 25.69
CA CYS A 2 -48.75 32.73 27.12
C CYS A 2 -49.63 31.72 27.85
N ASN A 3 -49.08 31.01 28.84
CA ASN A 3 -49.72 29.88 29.53
C ASN A 3 -50.77 30.29 30.59
N LYS A 4 -51.25 31.54 30.59
CA LYS A 4 -52.16 32.05 31.64
C LYS A 4 -53.48 32.64 31.14
N CYS A 5 -53.78 32.63 29.83
CA CYS A 5 -54.96 33.32 29.28
C CYS A 5 -55.81 32.54 28.25
N CYS A 6 -55.74 31.20 28.15
CA CYS A 6 -56.22 30.55 26.91
C CYS A 6 -57.72 30.17 26.77
N ASP A 7 -58.52 29.91 27.80
CA ASP A 7 -59.85 29.32 27.49
C ASP A 7 -61.03 30.29 27.50
N LYS A 8 -60.86 31.50 28.06
CA LYS A 8 -61.99 32.44 28.26
C LYS A 8 -61.86 33.76 27.49
N VAL A 9 -60.66 34.13 27.05
CA VAL A 9 -60.38 35.45 26.45
C VAL A 9 -60.19 35.34 24.94
N HIS A 10 -59.47 34.32 24.46
CA HIS A 10 -59.21 34.16 23.02
C HIS A 10 -60.39 33.54 22.24
N LEU A 11 -61.24 32.74 22.91
CA LEU A 11 -62.42 32.11 22.30
C LEU A 11 -63.66 33.01 22.24
N LYS A 12 -63.60 34.25 22.74
CA LYS A 12 -64.72 35.21 22.77
C LYS A 12 -64.54 36.38 21.79
N PHE A 13 -63.98 36.13 20.62
CA PHE A 13 -64.04 37.12 19.54
C PHE A 13 -65.47 37.18 18.98
N LYS A 14 -66.10 38.36 19.05
CA LYS A 14 -67.49 38.60 18.59
C LYS A 14 -67.76 38.14 17.14
N ASN A 15 -66.71 38.03 16.31
CA ASN A 15 -66.79 37.70 14.88
C ASN A 15 -66.66 36.19 14.59
N ALA A 16 -66.54 35.35 15.61
CA ALA A 16 -66.49 33.89 15.47
C ALA A 16 -67.86 33.22 15.68
N LYS A 17 -68.96 33.98 15.82
CA LYS A 17 -70.29 33.43 16.05
C LYS A 17 -70.78 32.52 14.91
N ASP A 18 -70.35 32.80 13.69
CA ASP A 18 -70.73 32.02 12.49
C ASP A 18 -69.55 31.18 11.93
N HIS A 19 -68.40 31.18 12.61
CA HIS A 19 -67.23 30.40 12.19
C HIS A 19 -66.96 29.29 13.20
N LYS A 20 -67.07 28.03 12.75
CA LYS A 20 -66.66 26.88 13.53
C LYS A 20 -65.13 26.86 13.63
N ILE A 21 -64.60 27.25 14.78
CA ILE A 21 -63.18 27.09 15.10
C ILE A 21 -62.92 25.58 15.19
N VAL A 22 -62.16 25.04 14.23
CA VAL A 22 -61.71 23.65 14.22
C VAL A 22 -60.24 23.58 14.58
N ASP A 23 -59.88 22.54 15.33
CA ASP A 23 -58.52 22.35 15.79
C ASP A 23 -57.65 21.87 14.62
N ILE A 24 -56.36 22.25 14.57
CA ILE A 24 -55.46 21.90 13.46
C ILE A 24 -55.34 20.38 13.27
N LYS A 25 -55.62 19.62 14.34
CA LYS A 25 -55.64 18.15 14.33
C LYS A 25 -56.84 17.57 13.56
N ASP A 26 -57.94 18.31 13.48
CA ASP A 26 -59.17 17.89 12.79
C ASP A 26 -59.11 18.16 11.27
N ILE A 27 -58.16 18.98 10.80
CA ILE A 27 -57.91 19.24 9.38
C ILE A 27 -57.42 17.96 8.66
N GLY A 28 -56.78 17.04 9.38
CA GLY A 28 -56.30 15.76 8.84
C GLY A 28 -57.39 14.72 8.54
N MET A 29 -58.64 14.96 8.96
CA MET A 29 -59.77 14.04 8.78
C MET A 29 -60.76 14.46 7.69
N TYR A 30 -60.50 15.54 6.94
CA TYR A 30 -61.21 15.75 5.68
C TYR A 30 -60.74 14.66 4.71
N THR A 31 -61.59 13.67 4.47
CA THR A 31 -61.46 12.81 3.30
C THR A 31 -61.43 13.74 2.09
N GLN A 32 -60.26 13.95 1.49
CA GLN A 32 -60.16 14.61 0.19
C GLN A 32 -60.92 13.71 -0.79
N GLU A 33 -62.21 13.98 -0.98
CA GLU A 33 -62.93 13.46 -2.12
C GLU A 33 -62.14 13.89 -3.36
N MET A 34 -61.77 12.90 -4.17
CA MET A 34 -60.98 13.12 -5.38
C MET A 34 -61.81 13.96 -6.35
N ASP A 35 -61.45 15.24 -6.50
CA ASP A 35 -62.11 16.13 -7.46
C ASP A 35 -61.60 15.86 -8.88
N PHE A 36 -62.37 15.06 -9.63
CA PHE A 36 -62.13 14.82 -11.05
C PHE A 36 -62.77 15.87 -11.98
N THR A 37 -63.49 16.87 -11.43
CA THR A 37 -64.33 17.78 -12.22
C THR A 37 -63.54 18.86 -12.97
N ASN A 38 -62.27 19.08 -12.60
CA ASN A 38 -61.40 20.13 -13.17
C ASN A 38 -60.34 19.64 -14.15
N ILE A 39 -60.42 18.38 -14.61
CA ILE A 39 -59.46 17.83 -15.58
C ILE A 39 -59.83 18.33 -16.98
N LYS A 40 -59.02 19.21 -17.56
CA LYS A 40 -59.26 19.77 -18.91
C LYS A 40 -58.69 18.88 -20.01
N CYS A 41 -59.38 18.85 -21.14
CA CYS A 41 -58.91 18.18 -22.35
C CYS A 41 -57.77 18.97 -22.99
N GLN A 42 -56.71 18.26 -23.40
CA GLN A 42 -55.57 18.86 -24.10
C GLN A 42 -55.90 19.24 -25.55
N GLU A 43 -56.75 18.45 -26.22
CA GLU A 43 -57.11 18.62 -27.64
C GLU A 43 -58.31 19.55 -27.86
N HIS A 44 -59.17 19.71 -26.85
CA HIS A 44 -60.42 20.47 -26.96
C HIS A 44 -60.54 21.52 -25.85
N THR A 45 -60.11 22.74 -26.15
CA THR A 45 -60.16 23.88 -25.22
C THR A 45 -61.56 24.10 -24.65
N GLY A 46 -61.64 24.24 -23.33
CA GLY A 46 -62.91 24.48 -22.62
C GLY A 46 -63.74 23.22 -22.34
N GLN A 47 -63.28 22.04 -22.77
CA GLN A 47 -63.92 20.76 -22.44
C GLN A 47 -63.22 20.08 -21.26
N ASN A 48 -64.02 19.50 -20.37
CA ASN A 48 -63.51 18.66 -19.28
C ASN A 48 -63.46 17.20 -19.72
N CYS A 49 -62.41 16.48 -19.31
CA CYS A 49 -62.30 15.04 -19.47
C CYS A 49 -63.23 14.34 -18.49
N CYS A 50 -63.95 13.34 -18.97
CA CYS A 50 -64.90 12.58 -18.18
C CYS A 50 -64.63 11.07 -18.20
N LEU A 51 -63.79 10.59 -19.12
CA LEU A 51 -63.46 9.17 -19.29
C LEU A 51 -61.96 8.98 -19.53
N PHE A 52 -61.51 7.76 -19.31
CA PHE A 52 -60.17 7.28 -19.61
C PHE A 52 -60.23 6.28 -20.77
N CYS A 53 -59.41 6.48 -21.80
CA CYS A 53 -59.26 5.55 -22.92
C CYS A 53 -58.15 4.56 -22.61
N ASP A 54 -58.50 3.29 -22.37
CA ASP A 54 -57.55 2.22 -22.00
C ASP A 54 -56.58 1.90 -23.14
N SER A 55 -57.07 1.90 -24.39
CA SER A 55 -56.27 1.63 -25.59
C SER A 55 -55.19 2.69 -25.85
N CYS A 56 -55.35 3.90 -25.31
CA CYS A 56 -54.45 5.04 -25.54
C CYS A 56 -53.79 5.56 -24.25
N ASP A 57 -54.08 4.92 -23.12
CA ASP A 57 -53.60 5.28 -21.77
C ASP A 57 -53.81 6.77 -21.37
N GLN A 58 -54.89 7.41 -21.83
CA GLN A 58 -55.11 8.86 -21.63
C GLN A 58 -56.53 9.26 -21.23
N LEU A 59 -56.66 10.41 -20.55
CA LEU A 59 -57.94 11.02 -20.18
C LEU A 59 -58.53 11.79 -21.35
N ILE A 60 -59.81 11.58 -21.65
CA ILE A 60 -60.48 12.11 -22.83
C ILE A 60 -61.82 12.79 -22.50
N CYS A 61 -62.22 13.77 -23.31
CA CYS A 61 -63.53 14.42 -23.25
C CYS A 61 -64.53 13.81 -24.25
N PRO A 62 -65.82 14.16 -24.20
CA PRO A 62 -66.82 13.61 -25.13
C PRO A 62 -66.51 13.84 -26.61
N LEU A 63 -65.88 14.98 -26.95
CA LEU A 63 -65.50 15.28 -28.35
C LEU A 63 -64.39 14.35 -28.86
N CYS A 64 -63.47 13.93 -27.97
CA CYS A 64 -62.41 12.97 -28.32
C CYS A 64 -62.99 11.60 -28.67
N ILE A 65 -64.07 11.17 -28.01
CA ILE A 65 -64.71 9.87 -28.27
C ILE A 65 -65.21 9.80 -29.71
N SER A 66 -65.94 10.82 -30.15
CA SER A 66 -66.55 10.83 -31.49
C SER A 66 -65.54 11.02 -32.61
N LYS A 67 -64.40 11.69 -32.36
CA LYS A 67 -63.42 12.03 -33.40
C LYS A 67 -62.28 11.03 -33.51
N THR A 68 -61.65 10.68 -32.39
CA THR A 68 -60.34 10.01 -32.39
C THR A 68 -60.31 8.70 -31.59
N HIS A 69 -61.26 8.49 -30.68
CA HIS A 69 -61.33 7.30 -29.82
C HIS A 69 -62.57 6.45 -30.05
N ASN A 70 -63.16 6.52 -31.26
CA ASN A 70 -64.34 5.76 -31.60
C ASN A 70 -64.02 4.26 -31.63
N GLY A 71 -64.77 3.46 -30.87
CA GLY A 71 -64.55 2.02 -30.74
C GLY A 71 -63.42 1.60 -29.79
N HIS A 72 -62.74 2.52 -29.10
CA HIS A 72 -61.74 2.18 -28.08
C HIS A 72 -62.41 1.80 -26.75
N GLY A 73 -61.68 1.03 -25.92
CA GLY A 73 -62.12 0.70 -24.56
C GLY A 73 -62.10 1.94 -23.66
N LEU A 74 -63.27 2.31 -23.13
CA LEU A 74 -63.42 3.46 -22.22
C LEU A 74 -63.74 3.00 -20.81
N ILE A 75 -63.08 3.61 -19.83
CA ILE A 75 -63.22 3.31 -18.39
C ILE A 75 -63.48 4.61 -17.64
N GLU A 76 -64.22 4.55 -16.53
CA GLU A 76 -64.40 5.67 -15.63
C GLU A 76 -63.06 6.16 -15.05
N ILE A 77 -62.91 7.49 -14.94
CA ILE A 77 -61.69 8.13 -14.44
C ILE A 77 -61.38 7.68 -13.01
N SER A 78 -62.38 7.57 -12.15
CA SER A 78 -62.24 7.10 -10.76
C SER A 78 -61.60 5.71 -10.69
N LYS A 79 -62.11 4.76 -11.47
CA LYS A 79 -61.60 3.39 -11.54
C LYS A 79 -60.18 3.32 -12.12
N SER A 80 -59.91 4.08 -13.18
CA SER A 80 -58.55 4.17 -13.76
C SER A 80 -57.56 4.81 -12.77
N TYR A 81 -58.01 5.84 -12.04
CA TYR A 81 -57.23 6.50 -11.01
C TYR A 81 -56.82 5.53 -9.90
N GLU A 82 -57.76 4.75 -9.35
CA GLU A 82 -57.44 3.76 -8.31
C GLU A 82 -56.41 2.73 -8.79
N ILE A 83 -56.60 2.17 -9.99
CA ILE A 83 -55.68 1.20 -10.59
C ILE A 83 -54.29 1.81 -10.78
N LYS A 84 -54.19 3.03 -11.34
CA LYS A 84 -52.91 3.72 -11.55
C LYS A 84 -52.25 4.11 -10.23
N LEU A 85 -53.04 4.54 -9.24
CA LEU A 85 -52.56 4.89 -7.91
C LEU A 85 -51.95 3.68 -7.21
N ASP A 86 -52.61 2.52 -7.27
CA ASP A 86 -52.09 1.30 -6.64
C ASP A 86 -50.84 0.79 -7.34
N LYS A 87 -50.78 0.84 -8.68
CA LYS A 87 -49.53 0.60 -9.44
C LYS A 87 -48.41 1.54 -9.01
N LEU A 88 -48.69 2.82 -8.78
CA LEU A 88 -47.70 3.79 -8.30
C LEU A 88 -47.24 3.48 -6.87
N LYS A 89 -48.15 3.07 -5.97
CA LYS A 89 -47.80 2.65 -4.61
C LYS A 89 -46.89 1.40 -4.63
N GLU A 90 -47.22 0.40 -5.44
CA GLU A 90 -46.39 -0.79 -5.61
C GLU A 90 -45.01 -0.45 -6.17
N ALA A 91 -44.94 0.37 -7.21
CA ALA A 91 -43.69 0.85 -7.78
C ALA A 91 -42.87 1.62 -6.73
N GLN A 92 -43.51 2.48 -5.93
CA GLN A 92 -42.86 3.21 -4.84
C GLN A 92 -42.24 2.27 -3.81
N ILE A 93 -42.94 1.21 -3.40
CA ILE A 93 -42.44 0.20 -2.46
C ILE A 93 -41.21 -0.51 -3.06
N LYS A 94 -41.30 -0.95 -4.32
CA LYS A 94 -40.19 -1.62 -5.02
C LYS A 94 -38.96 -0.71 -5.13
N VAL A 95 -39.12 0.54 -5.54
CA VAL A 95 -38.03 1.53 -5.64
C VAL A 95 -37.41 1.80 -4.27
N LYS A 96 -38.22 1.97 -3.22
CA LYS A 96 -37.72 2.14 -1.84
C LYS A 96 -36.91 0.93 -1.36
N SER A 97 -37.35 -0.28 -1.69
CA SER A 97 -36.63 -1.53 -1.36
C SER A 97 -35.29 -1.60 -2.09
N ASN A 98 -35.27 -1.31 -3.39
CA ASN A 98 -34.04 -1.28 -4.18
C ASN A 98 -33.06 -0.21 -3.69
N LEU A 99 -33.54 0.98 -3.32
CA LEU A 99 -32.72 2.03 -2.73
C LEU A 99 -32.03 1.56 -1.45
N LYS A 100 -32.73 0.81 -0.58
CA LYS A 100 -32.13 0.23 0.63
C LYS A 100 -31.02 -0.77 0.29
N LYS A 101 -31.23 -1.63 -0.72
CA LYS A 101 -30.21 -2.58 -1.18
C LYS A 101 -28.98 -1.87 -1.74
N LEU A 102 -29.18 -0.87 -2.61
CA LEU A 102 -28.09 -0.08 -3.19
C LEU A 102 -27.28 0.66 -2.12
N LYS A 103 -27.93 1.24 -1.11
CA LYS A 103 -27.24 1.86 0.03
C LYS A 103 -26.37 0.86 0.80
N LYS A 104 -26.83 -0.38 0.99
CA LYS A 104 -26.00 -1.43 1.62
C LYS A 104 -24.79 -1.79 0.76
N HIS A 105 -24.98 -1.93 -0.55
CA HIS A 105 -23.87 -2.18 -1.47
C HIS A 105 -22.85 -1.05 -1.49
N ASP A 106 -23.28 0.21 -1.47
CA ASP A 106 -22.39 1.38 -1.41
C ASP A 106 -21.48 1.37 -0.17
N VAL A 107 -22.03 1.00 0.99
CA VAL A 107 -21.24 0.85 2.23
C VAL A 107 -20.23 -0.29 2.08
N ILE A 108 -20.66 -1.45 1.58
CA ILE A 108 -19.76 -2.60 1.38
C ILE A 108 -18.62 -2.26 0.42
N ILE A 109 -18.91 -1.59 -0.70
CA ILE A 109 -17.89 -1.18 -1.68
C ILE A 109 -16.87 -0.25 -1.03
N LYS A 110 -17.32 0.74 -0.24
CA LYS A 110 -16.42 1.64 0.48
C LYS A 110 -15.53 0.91 1.49
N ASP A 111 -16.08 -0.08 2.18
CA ASP A 111 -15.31 -0.88 3.15
C ASP A 111 -14.29 -1.78 2.44
N VAL A 112 -14.65 -2.38 1.31
CA VAL A 112 -13.73 -3.17 0.47
C VAL A 112 -12.59 -2.28 -0.06
N GLN A 113 -12.89 -1.09 -0.58
CA GLN A 113 -11.87 -0.17 -1.07
C GLN A 113 -10.87 0.22 0.03
N LYS A 114 -11.36 0.55 1.23
CA LYS A 114 -10.49 0.85 2.38
C LYS A 114 -9.63 -0.35 2.79
N PHE A 115 -10.21 -1.55 2.73
CA PHE A 115 -9.48 -2.77 3.04
C PHE A 115 -8.38 -3.04 2.00
N GLU A 116 -8.68 -2.91 0.70
CA GLU A 116 -7.71 -3.06 -0.39
C GLU A 116 -6.56 -2.06 -0.27
N GLU A 117 -6.86 -0.79 -0.02
CA GLU A 117 -5.83 0.25 0.21
C GLU A 117 -4.92 -0.10 1.39
N LYS A 118 -5.50 -0.63 2.47
CA LYS A 118 -4.72 -1.10 3.62
C LYS A 118 -3.85 -2.30 3.26
N GLN A 119 -4.42 -3.32 2.62
CA GLN A 119 -3.67 -4.51 2.20
C GLN A 119 -2.51 -4.15 1.26
N TYR A 120 -2.74 -3.25 0.31
CA TYR A 120 -1.70 -2.76 -0.59
C TYR A 120 -0.56 -2.08 0.18
N ARG A 121 -0.89 -1.16 1.11
CA ARG A 121 0.12 -0.48 1.94
C ARG A 121 0.92 -1.46 2.79
N ASP A 122 0.23 -2.35 3.52
CA ASP A 122 0.87 -3.31 4.42
C ASP A 122 1.78 -4.28 3.63
N THR A 123 1.34 -4.72 2.45
CA THR A 123 2.13 -5.59 1.57
C THR A 123 3.34 -4.84 1.00
N LYS A 124 3.16 -3.59 0.56
CA LYS A 124 4.26 -2.76 0.08
C LYS A 124 5.32 -2.53 1.16
N GLU A 125 4.92 -2.26 2.39
CA GLU A 125 5.83 -2.11 3.54
C GLU A 125 6.60 -3.40 3.83
N LYS A 126 5.94 -4.56 3.78
CA LYS A 126 6.61 -5.87 3.92
C LYS A 126 7.64 -6.11 2.83
N ILE A 127 7.30 -5.84 1.56
CA ILE A 127 8.24 -5.96 0.42
C ILE A 127 9.45 -5.05 0.64
N GLN A 128 9.23 -3.81 1.05
CA GLN A 128 10.33 -2.86 1.32
C GLN A 128 11.21 -3.31 2.50
N ALA A 129 10.61 -3.84 3.57
CA ALA A 129 11.34 -4.36 4.71
C ALA A 129 12.20 -5.58 4.33
N GLN A 130 11.65 -6.52 3.55
CA GLN A 130 12.37 -7.68 3.04
C GLN A 130 13.54 -7.27 2.14
N ASN A 131 13.34 -6.33 1.21
CA ASN A 131 14.41 -5.81 0.37
C ASN A 131 15.53 -5.19 1.21
N LYS A 132 15.18 -4.39 2.23
CA LYS A 132 16.17 -3.81 3.15
C LYS A 132 16.93 -4.88 3.95
N ALA A 133 16.25 -5.93 4.38
CA ALA A 133 16.89 -7.05 5.08
C ALA A 133 17.87 -7.80 4.16
N LEU A 134 17.46 -8.10 2.92
CA LEU A 134 18.31 -8.78 1.95
C LEU A 134 19.57 -7.97 1.62
N LYS A 135 19.43 -6.66 1.40
CA LYS A 135 20.58 -5.76 1.19
C LYS A 135 21.55 -5.81 2.36
N ARG A 136 21.05 -5.73 3.60
CA ARG A 136 21.90 -5.84 4.80
C ARG A 136 22.63 -7.18 4.88
N THR A 137 21.98 -8.28 4.48
CA THR A 137 22.62 -9.60 4.44
C THR A 137 23.75 -9.62 3.41
N VAL A 138 23.53 -9.08 2.21
CA VAL A 138 24.56 -8.95 1.16
C VAL A 138 25.72 -8.08 1.65
N ASP A 139 25.43 -6.93 2.25
CA ASP A 139 26.44 -6.01 2.78
C ASP A 139 27.27 -6.69 3.88
N HIS A 140 26.62 -7.37 4.82
CA HIS A 140 27.28 -8.09 5.90
C HIS A 140 28.19 -9.21 5.38
N PHE A 141 27.73 -9.98 4.38
CA PHE A 141 28.54 -11.04 3.78
C PHE A 141 29.76 -10.46 3.04
N THR A 142 29.57 -9.34 2.34
CA THR A 142 30.65 -8.61 1.66
C THR A 142 31.69 -8.11 2.66
N GLU A 143 31.27 -7.42 3.72
CA GLU A 143 32.16 -6.94 4.78
C GLU A 143 32.94 -8.06 5.46
N ARG A 144 32.29 -9.21 5.70
CA ARG A 144 32.94 -10.39 6.28
C ARG A 144 34.04 -10.91 5.37
N MET A 145 33.74 -11.11 4.08
CA MET A 145 34.73 -11.58 3.11
C MET A 145 35.90 -10.61 2.96
N GLU A 146 35.65 -9.29 2.95
CA GLU A 146 36.71 -8.28 2.91
C GLU A 146 37.60 -8.33 4.16
N LYS A 147 37.02 -8.52 5.35
CA LYS A 147 37.79 -8.68 6.59
C LYS A 147 38.65 -9.93 6.57
N GLU A 148 38.10 -11.06 6.14
CA GLU A 148 38.85 -12.31 5.98
C GLU A 148 40.01 -12.15 5.00
N LEU A 149 39.76 -11.46 3.88
CA LEU A 149 40.78 -11.16 2.88
C LEU A 149 41.91 -10.28 3.47
N LYS A 150 41.55 -9.18 4.13
CA LYS A 150 42.51 -8.28 4.80
C LYS A 150 43.33 -9.01 5.85
N HIS A 151 42.71 -9.89 6.64
CA HIS A 151 43.41 -10.68 7.65
C HIS A 151 44.44 -11.62 7.01
N LYS A 152 44.06 -12.35 5.95
CA LYS A 152 44.99 -13.22 5.20
C LYS A 152 46.16 -12.44 4.60
N ILE A 153 45.90 -11.25 4.05
CA ILE A 153 46.96 -10.37 3.51
C ILE A 153 47.92 -9.94 4.62
N SER A 154 47.40 -9.51 5.78
CA SER A 154 48.23 -9.08 6.91
C SER A 154 49.12 -10.21 7.45
N LEU A 155 48.58 -11.43 7.57
CA LEU A 155 49.37 -12.61 7.96
C LEU A 155 50.49 -12.90 6.97
N HIS A 156 50.21 -12.78 5.67
CA HIS A 156 51.21 -13.00 4.63
C HIS A 156 52.30 -11.92 4.65
N GLN A 157 51.93 -10.63 4.79
CA GLN A 157 52.88 -9.53 4.90
C GLN A 157 53.87 -9.73 6.06
N ASN A 158 53.38 -10.13 7.24
CA ASN A 158 54.22 -10.43 8.38
C ASN A 158 55.20 -11.60 8.11
N SER A 159 54.79 -12.60 7.32
CA SER A 159 55.67 -13.71 6.92
C SER A 159 56.75 -13.23 5.96
N THR A 160 56.38 -12.44 4.95
CA THR A 160 57.32 -11.86 3.99
C THR A 160 58.35 -10.95 4.65
N GLU A 161 57.97 -10.17 5.65
CA GLU A 161 58.91 -9.34 6.43
C GLU A 161 59.96 -10.19 7.17
N LYS A 162 59.54 -11.32 7.75
CA LYS A 162 60.46 -12.27 8.38
C LYS A 162 61.43 -12.88 7.36
N GLU A 163 60.92 -13.33 6.21
CA GLU A 163 61.73 -13.87 5.11
C GLU A 163 62.75 -12.84 4.59
N GLN A 164 62.35 -11.58 4.45
CA GLN A 164 63.23 -10.50 4.02
C GLN A 164 64.35 -10.25 5.04
N SER A 165 64.03 -10.33 6.35
CA SER A 165 65.04 -10.23 7.42
C SER A 165 66.07 -11.37 7.33
N THR A 166 65.63 -12.61 7.15
CA THR A 166 66.52 -13.77 6.95
C THR A 166 67.39 -13.61 5.70
N THR A 167 66.81 -13.13 4.59
CA THR A 167 67.57 -12.86 3.35
C THR A 167 68.66 -11.81 3.57
N ASN A 168 68.37 -10.75 4.33
CA ASN A 168 69.34 -9.72 4.68
C ASN A 168 70.46 -10.26 5.59
N GLN A 169 70.12 -11.09 6.57
CA GLN A 169 71.11 -11.77 7.42
C GLN A 169 72.02 -12.69 6.59
N LEU A 170 71.45 -13.48 5.68
CA LEU A 170 72.20 -14.35 4.77
C LEU A 170 73.17 -13.55 3.91
N LYS A 171 72.73 -12.42 3.35
CA LYS A 171 73.61 -11.51 2.58
C LYS A 171 74.79 -11.03 3.43
N LYS A 172 74.53 -10.58 4.67
CA LYS A 172 75.59 -10.12 5.59
C LYS A 172 76.61 -11.22 5.91
N VAL A 173 76.16 -12.45 6.12
CA VAL A 173 77.05 -13.61 6.34
C VAL A 173 77.87 -13.90 5.08
N ASN A 174 77.24 -13.88 3.91
CA ASN A 174 77.93 -14.14 2.64
C ASN A 174 79.00 -13.08 2.33
N ASP A 175 78.72 -11.80 2.60
CA ASP A 175 79.67 -10.70 2.44
C ASP A 175 80.89 -10.86 3.39
N LYS A 176 80.65 -11.32 4.64
CA LYS A 176 81.73 -11.66 5.58
C LYS A 176 82.59 -12.81 5.05
N ILE A 177 81.98 -13.90 4.58
CA ILE A 177 82.70 -15.05 4.02
C ILE A 177 83.57 -14.61 2.84
N SER A 178 83.02 -13.84 1.89
CA SER A 178 83.78 -13.33 0.75
C SER A 178 85.00 -12.50 1.18
N THR A 179 84.85 -11.65 2.20
CA THR A 179 85.95 -10.83 2.73
C THR A 179 87.06 -11.69 3.35
N ILE A 180 86.69 -12.76 4.06
CA ILE A 180 87.63 -13.73 4.64
C ILE A 180 88.36 -14.47 3.53
N GLU A 181 87.64 -15.00 2.54
CA GLU A 181 88.23 -15.71 1.41
C GLU A 181 89.25 -14.84 0.66
N ASP A 182 88.94 -13.58 0.42
CA ASP A 182 89.85 -12.63 -0.24
C ASP A 182 91.08 -12.30 0.62
N THR A 183 90.91 -12.19 1.94
CA THR A 183 92.04 -12.00 2.87
C THR A 183 92.97 -13.21 2.87
N ILE A 184 92.42 -14.44 2.86
CA ILE A 184 93.20 -15.68 2.75
C ILE A 184 93.96 -15.74 1.42
N LYS A 185 93.30 -15.39 0.31
CA LYS A 185 93.94 -15.39 -1.03
C LYS A 185 95.09 -14.37 -1.13
N THR A 186 94.90 -13.18 -0.59
CA THR A 186 95.88 -12.08 -0.68
C THR A 186 97.07 -12.23 0.27
N LYS A 187 96.96 -13.08 1.31
CA LYS A 187 98.00 -13.31 2.35
C LYS A 187 98.50 -12.02 3.02
N ASP A 188 97.63 -11.02 3.11
CA ASP A 188 97.92 -9.74 3.75
C ASP A 188 98.02 -9.91 5.27
N ALA A 189 99.25 -9.94 5.79
CA ALA A 189 99.54 -10.20 7.20
C ALA A 189 98.86 -9.19 8.16
N SER A 190 98.69 -7.94 7.73
CA SER A 190 98.02 -6.91 8.53
C SER A 190 96.51 -7.18 8.63
N LYS A 191 95.87 -7.58 7.54
CA LYS A 191 94.44 -7.93 7.54
C LYS A 191 94.17 -9.23 8.29
N VAL A 192 95.05 -10.23 8.18
CA VAL A 192 94.92 -11.50 8.91
C VAL A 192 94.91 -11.27 10.42
N PHE A 193 95.80 -10.42 10.94
CA PHE A 193 95.86 -10.12 12.37
C PHE A 193 94.65 -9.34 12.90
N ILE A 194 94.09 -8.44 12.08
CA ILE A 194 92.89 -7.65 12.43
C ILE A 194 91.65 -8.55 12.43
N TYR A 195 91.40 -9.27 11.34
CA TYR A 195 90.20 -10.08 11.19
C TYR A 195 90.20 -11.34 12.07
N SER A 196 91.35 -11.91 12.43
CA SER A 196 91.39 -13.06 13.33
C SER A 196 90.83 -12.71 14.72
N ASN A 197 91.13 -11.51 15.22
CA ASN A 197 90.65 -11.05 16.53
C ASN A 197 89.15 -10.71 16.51
N GLU A 198 88.62 -10.18 15.40
CA GLU A 198 87.19 -9.89 15.24
C GLU A 198 86.33 -11.16 15.02
N LEU A 199 86.91 -12.20 14.40
CA LEU A 199 86.24 -13.47 14.15
C LEU A 199 86.02 -14.27 15.43
N GLU A 200 87.01 -14.33 16.32
CA GLU A 200 86.89 -15.02 17.61
C GLU A 200 85.75 -14.45 18.47
N GLN A 201 85.43 -13.17 18.33
CA GLN A 201 84.28 -12.52 18.99
C GLN A 201 82.93 -12.79 18.30
N SER A 202 82.92 -12.98 16.97
CA SER A 202 81.69 -13.12 16.18
C SER A 202 81.19 -14.56 16.07
N ILE A 203 82.06 -15.57 16.20
CA ILE A 203 81.70 -17.00 16.07
C ILE A 203 80.84 -17.49 17.26
N SER A 204 80.87 -16.77 18.37
CA SER A 204 80.07 -17.05 19.58
C SER A 204 78.60 -16.60 19.52
N GLU A 205 78.19 -15.85 18.50
CA GLU A 205 76.79 -15.45 18.33
C GLU A 205 76.03 -16.51 17.51
N GLU A 206 75.18 -17.28 18.19
CA GLU A 206 74.31 -18.28 17.56
C GLU A 206 73.33 -17.57 16.61
N ILE A 207 73.33 -17.94 15.32
CA ILE A 207 72.39 -17.38 14.34
C ILE A 207 71.03 -18.02 14.60
N GLU A 208 70.17 -17.35 15.36
CA GLU A 208 68.77 -17.75 15.52
C GLU A 208 68.05 -17.64 14.18
N LEU A 209 67.74 -18.79 13.58
CA LEU A 209 66.90 -18.87 12.38
C LEU A 209 65.43 -18.72 12.79
N PRO A 210 64.70 -17.74 12.25
CA PRO A 210 63.27 -17.66 12.50
C PRO A 210 62.55 -18.85 11.85
N GLU A 211 61.50 -19.35 12.51
CA GLU A 211 60.61 -20.34 11.91
C GLU A 211 59.91 -19.74 10.67
N LEU A 212 60.19 -20.31 9.49
CA LEU A 212 59.56 -19.95 8.23
C LEU A 212 58.29 -20.77 8.03
N ASN A 213 57.13 -20.10 7.96
CA ASN A 213 55.87 -20.76 7.64
C ASN A 213 55.53 -20.60 6.15
N ILE A 214 56.04 -21.52 5.33
CA ILE A 214 55.90 -21.51 3.86
C ILE A 214 54.49 -21.99 3.41
N ASN A 215 53.61 -22.37 4.35
CA ASN A 215 52.32 -23.00 4.02
C ASN A 215 51.20 -22.01 3.63
N HIS A 216 51.49 -20.72 3.49
CA HIS A 216 50.49 -19.71 3.17
C HIS A 216 50.93 -18.81 2.00
N ILE A 217 51.04 -19.38 0.81
CA ILE A 217 50.83 -18.61 -0.42
C ILE A 217 49.32 -18.44 -0.56
N PRO A 218 48.77 -17.22 -0.42
CA PRO A 218 47.33 -17.04 -0.58
C PRO A 218 46.95 -17.24 -2.05
N ILE A 219 46.39 -18.40 -2.36
CA ILE A 219 45.72 -18.63 -3.64
C ILE A 219 44.35 -17.96 -3.56
N PHE A 220 44.24 -16.78 -4.17
CA PHE A 220 42.97 -16.07 -4.29
C PHE A 220 42.17 -16.68 -5.45
N CYS A 221 41.41 -17.74 -5.18
CA CYS A 221 40.41 -18.20 -6.11
C CYS A 221 39.26 -17.17 -6.17
N LYS A 222 38.71 -16.90 -7.36
CA LYS A 222 37.42 -16.22 -7.52
C LYS A 222 36.32 -17.14 -6.95
N GLY A 223 36.19 -17.20 -5.63
CA GLY A 223 35.00 -17.71 -4.99
C GLY A 223 33.88 -16.72 -5.29
N GLY A 224 32.99 -17.08 -6.22
CA GLY A 224 31.79 -16.29 -6.48
C GLY A 224 30.84 -16.34 -5.29
N ILE A 225 30.05 -15.29 -5.09
CA ILE A 225 28.88 -15.36 -4.22
C ILE A 225 27.90 -16.31 -4.93
N THR A 226 27.85 -17.57 -4.52
CA THR A 226 26.90 -18.55 -5.07
C THR A 226 25.52 -18.30 -4.43
N LEU A 227 24.44 -18.52 -5.19
CA LEU A 227 23.06 -18.44 -4.69
C LEU A 227 22.83 -19.34 -3.46
N GLU A 228 23.60 -20.43 -3.36
CA GLU A 228 23.59 -21.37 -2.23
C GLU A 228 24.01 -20.72 -0.90
N ALA A 229 24.86 -19.68 -0.94
CA ALA A 229 25.30 -18.96 0.26
C ALA A 229 24.20 -18.10 0.90
N PHE A 230 23.12 -17.81 0.17
CA PHE A 230 21.98 -17.07 0.70
C PHE A 230 20.99 -17.95 1.46
N GLY A 231 21.20 -19.28 1.49
CA GLY A 231 20.21 -20.23 1.97
C GLY A 231 18.97 -20.21 1.07
N SER A 232 18.23 -21.30 1.04
CA SER A 232 16.98 -21.37 0.30
C SER A 232 16.08 -20.19 0.68
N LEU A 233 15.95 -19.21 -0.23
CA LEU A 233 14.80 -18.32 -0.29
C LEU A 233 13.61 -19.20 -0.70
N GLN A 234 13.19 -20.10 0.18
CA GLN A 234 12.00 -20.92 0.00
C GLN A 234 10.86 -20.35 0.82
N ASP A 235 9.85 -19.95 0.03
CA ASP A 235 8.43 -19.69 0.30
C ASP A 235 8.01 -18.53 1.22
#